data_AF-A0A662FWN2-F1
#
_entry.id   AF-A0A662FWN2-F1
#
_cell.length_a   1.000
_cell.length_b   1.000
_cell.length_c   1.000
_cell.angle_alpha   90.00
_cell.angle_beta   90.00
_cell.angle_gamma   90.00
#
_symmetry.space_group_name_H-M   'P 1'
#
loop_
_entity.id
_entity.type
_entity.pdbx_description
1 polymer ?
#
loop_
_entity_poly.entity_id
_entity_poly.type
_entity_poly.pdbx_seq_one_letter_code
_entity_poly.pdbx_strand_id
1 'polypeptide(L)' 'MIFDKKHILSKKVFIFDLDRTLWDHHDATILKGPFKVKSNLEIEDSFNEKIRLYPCVHEIFK' A
#
# COMPACT_ATOMS: atom_id res chain seq x y z
N MET A 1 -33.32 31.63 -17.05
CA MET A 1 -32.52 30.43 -17.39
C MET A 1 -31.86 29.94 -16.11
N ILE A 2 -32.33 28.83 -15.55
CA ILE A 2 -31.74 28.23 -14.35
C ILE A 2 -30.61 27.31 -14.84
N PHE A 3 -29.36 27.66 -14.54
CA PHE A 3 -28.23 26.77 -14.76
C PHE A 3 -28.20 25.73 -13.64
N ASP A 4 -28.76 24.55 -13.90
CA ASP A 4 -28.55 23.36 -13.07
C ASP A 4 -27.09 22.91 -13.24
N LYS A 5 -26.24 23.27 -12.26
CA LYS A 5 -24.89 22.70 -12.12
C LYS A 5 -25.01 21.29 -11.55
N LYS A 6 -25.36 20.33 -12.40
CA LYS A 6 -25.15 18.91 -12.11
C LYS A 6 -23.66 18.70 -11.84
N HIS A 7 -23.31 18.58 -10.56
CA HIS A 7 -22.00 18.13 -10.12
C HIS A 7 -21.82 16.69 -10.60
N ILE A 8 -21.16 16.52 -11.74
CA ILE A 8 -20.65 15.23 -12.18
C ILE A 8 -19.48 14.92 -11.24
N LEU A 9 -19.72 14.08 -10.23
CA LEU A 9 -18.65 13.48 -9.44
C LEU A 9 -17.82 12.59 -10.37
N SER A 10 -16.74 13.11 -10.93
CA SER A 10 -15.79 12.26 -11.64
C SER A 10 -15.13 11.34 -10.61
N LYS A 11 -15.28 10.02 -10.81
CA LYS A 11 -14.55 9.04 -10.00
C LYS A 11 -13.07 9.22 -10.34
N LYS A 12 -12.28 9.68 -9.37
CA LYS A 12 -10.82 9.74 -9.48
C LYS A 12 -10.27 8.40 -9.03
N VAL A 13 -9.46 7.78 -9.87
CA VAL A 13 -8.74 6.53 -9.55
C VAL A 13 -7.30 6.89 -9.26
N PHE A 14 -6.78 6.37 -8.14
CA PHE A 14 -5.37 6.43 -7.80
C PHE A 14 -4.79 5.02 -7.94
N ILE A 15 -3.66 4.92 -8.63
CA ILE A 15 -2.92 3.68 -8.81
C ILE A 15 -1.57 3.91 -8.14
N PHE A 16 -1.24 3.04 -7.18
CA PHE A 16 0.03 3.04 -6.48
C PHE A 16 0.82 1.82 -6.94
N ASP A 17 2.10 2.05 -7.25
CA ASP A 17 3.06 0.97 -7.31
C ASP A 17 3.29 0.38 -5.90
N LEU A 18 3.93 -0.77 -5.80
CA LEU A 18 4.15 -1.49 -4.54
C LEU A 18 5.58 -1.33 -4.04
N ASP A 19 6.56 -1.92 -4.72
CA ASP A 19 7.95 -1.95 -4.29
C ASP A 19 8.53 -0.53 -4.22
N ARG A 20 9.15 -0.20 -3.08
CA ARG A 20 9.65 1.16 -2.76
C ARG A 20 8.61 2.28 -2.82
N THR A 21 7.32 1.95 -2.96
CA THR A 21 6.21 2.92 -2.96
C THR A 21 5.35 2.74 -1.71
N LEU A 22 4.88 1.51 -1.44
CA LEU A 22 4.10 1.20 -0.24
C LEU A 22 4.96 0.64 0.90
N TRP A 23 6.03 -0.06 0.57
CA TRP A 23 6.98 -0.65 1.52
C TRP A 23 8.44 -0.37 1.13
N ASP A 24 9.34 -0.57 2.07
CA ASP A 24 10.78 -0.32 1.92
C ASP A 24 11.55 -1.40 1.12
N HIS A 25 10.92 -2.54 0.87
CA HIS A 25 11.51 -3.63 0.10
C HIS A 25 11.49 -3.35 -1.40
N HIS A 26 12.52 -3.86 -2.09
CA HIS A 26 12.80 -3.55 -3.48
C HIS A 26 12.22 -4.56 -4.47
N ASP A 27 11.92 -5.77 -4.02
CA ASP A 27 11.32 -6.84 -4.82
C ASP A 27 10.60 -7.85 -3.91
N ALA A 28 9.31 -7.66 -3.63
CA ALA A 28 8.57 -8.58 -2.76
C ALA A 28 8.47 -10.02 -3.31
N THR A 29 8.81 -10.27 -4.59
CA THR A 29 8.68 -11.60 -5.22
C THR A 29 9.74 -12.60 -4.76
N ILE A 30 10.86 -12.11 -4.19
CA ILE A 30 11.92 -12.98 -3.69
C ILE A 30 11.53 -13.68 -2.38
N LEU A 31 10.58 -13.09 -1.64
CA LEU A 31 10.22 -13.57 -0.31
C LEU A 31 9.63 -14.97 -0.35
N LYS A 32 9.91 -15.73 0.70
CA LYS A 32 9.43 -17.11 0.83
C LYS A 32 8.60 -17.28 2.09
N GLY A 33 7.41 -17.81 1.90
CA GLY A 33 6.56 -18.20 3.02
C GLY A 33 7.18 -19.36 3.84
N PRO A 34 6.73 -19.55 5.09
CA PRO A 34 5.64 -18.81 5.75
C PRO A 34 6.04 -17.40 6.20
N PHE A 35 5.07 -16.48 6.19
CA PHE A 35 5.24 -15.12 6.70
C PHE A 35 4.82 -15.02 8.16
N LYS A 36 5.56 -14.24 8.95
CA LYS A 36 5.28 -13.92 10.34
C LYS A 36 5.04 -12.41 10.47
N VAL A 37 3.94 -12.04 11.11
CA VAL A 37 3.69 -10.63 11.47
C VAL A 37 4.57 -10.25 12.65
N LYS A 38 5.39 -9.21 12.49
CA LYS A 38 6.26 -8.67 13.56
C LYS A 38 5.66 -7.44 14.21
N SER A 39 4.93 -6.64 13.44
CA SER A 39 4.16 -5.48 13.92
C SER A 39 3.04 -5.13 12.95
N ASN A 40 2.26 -4.08 13.23
CA ASN A 40 1.23 -3.58 12.32
C ASN A 40 1.77 -3.08 10.97
N LEU A 41 3.09 -2.82 10.87
CA LEU A 41 3.73 -2.31 9.67
C LEU A 41 4.77 -3.27 9.10
N GLU A 42 5.07 -4.39 9.77
CA GLU A 42 6.21 -5.22 9.42
C GLU A 42 5.84 -6.71 9.41
N ILE A 43 6.26 -7.38 8.34
CA ILE A 43 6.26 -8.84 8.22
C ILE A 43 7.67 -9.35 7.97
N GLU A 44 7.90 -10.62 8.32
CA GLU A 44 9.15 -11.32 8.09
C GLU A 44 8.86 -12.67 7.42
N ASP A 45 9.68 -13.05 6.45
CA ASP A 45 9.56 -14.31 5.71
C ASP A 45 10.29 -15.47 6.42
N SER A 46 10.33 -16.65 5.81
CA SER A 46 10.99 -17.84 6.40
C SER A 46 12.52 -17.76 6.46
N PHE A 47 13.13 -16.84 5.70
CA PHE A 47 14.57 -16.59 5.64
C PHE A 47 14.99 -15.38 6.46
N ASN A 48 14.08 -14.81 7.24
CA ASN A 48 14.24 -13.58 8.03
C ASN A 48 14.34 -12.29 7.18
N GLU A 49 13.92 -12.34 5.92
CA GLU A 49 13.78 -11.15 5.09
C GLU A 49 12.55 -10.35 5.55
N LYS A 50 12.68 -9.03 5.64
CA LYS A 50 11.64 -8.17 6.21
C LYS A 50 11.06 -7.24 5.17
N ILE A 51 9.74 -7.09 5.20
CA ILE A 51 9.02 -6.03 4.51
C ILE A 51 8.42 -5.10 5.54
N ARG A 52 8.64 -3.79 5.40
CA ARG A 52 8.00 -2.78 6.23
C ARG A 52 7.24 -1.77 5.38
N LEU A 53 5.95 -1.58 5.67
CA LEU A 53 5.16 -0.49 5.12
C LEU A 53 5.71 0.86 5.59
N TYR A 54 5.71 1.86 4.72
CA TYR A 54 5.97 3.23 5.16
C TYR A 54 4.87 3.69 6.13
N PRO A 55 5.18 4.43 7.21
CA PRO A 55 4.17 4.82 8.20
C PRO A 55 2.95 5.54 7.61
N CYS A 56 3.17 6.43 6.63
CA CYS A 56 2.10 7.16 5.95
C CYS A 56 1.14 6.26 5.15
N VAL A 57 1.61 5.10 4.67
CA VAL A 57 0.79 4.16 3.89
C VAL A 57 -0.31 3.57 4.76
N HIS A 58 0.00 3.28 6.03
CA HIS A 58 -0.99 2.81 6.99
C HIS A 58 -2.07 3.86 7.29
N GLU A 59 -1.75 5.15 7.17
CA GLU A 59 -2.72 6.24 7.35
C GLU A 59 -3.59 6.43 6.10
N ILE A 60 -3.02 6.26 4.90
CA ILE A 60 -3.72 6.43 3.62
C ILE A 60 -4.80 5.36 3.42
N PHE A 61 -4.58 4.13 3.90
CA PHE A 61 -5.47 2.98 3.68
C PHE A 61 -6.25 2.55 4.93
N LYS A 62 -6.32 3.40 5.96
CA LYS A 62 -7.29 3.24 7.06
C LYS A 62 -8.70 3.61 6.60
#